data_AF-A0A9D8RY67-F1
#
_entry.id   AF-A0A9D8RY67-F1
#
_cell.length_a   1.000
_cell.length_b   1.000
_cell.length_c   1.000
_cell.angle_alpha   90.00
_cell.angle_beta   90.00
_cell.angle_gamma   90.00
#
_symmetry.space_group_name_H-M   'P 1'
#
loop_
_entity.id
_entity.type
_entity.pdbx_description
1 polymer ?
#
loop_
_entity_poly.entity_id
_entity_poly.type
_entity_poly.pdbx_seq_one_letter_code
_entity_poly.pdbx_strand_id
1 'polypeptide(L)'
;MAVSGQVILKVTPEQLLTKAQTTRNNISNLTSGFERIGSMVEQTKNYWIGDAGDLYRRIYIEESGQIQEMLARLLEHPSDLEKIAKNYMDVEDTVEEIALELPGDIIS
;
A
#
# COMPACT_ATOMS: atom_id res chain seq x y z
N MET A 1 35.13 0.68 -4.10
CA MET A 1 34.30 1.66 -4.83
C MET A 1 32.99 1.78 -4.07
N ALA A 2 32.94 2.69 -3.08
CA ALA A 2 31.70 3.01 -2.40
C ALA A 2 30.96 4.02 -3.28
N VAL A 3 29.73 3.70 -3.69
CA VAL A 3 28.88 4.68 -4.34
C VAL A 3 28.43 5.64 -3.25
N SER A 4 29.23 6.67 -2.97
CA SER A 4 28.84 7.86 -2.21
C SER A 4 27.94 8.72 -3.09
N GLY A 5 26.82 8.16 -3.57
CA GLY A 5 25.75 8.96 -4.13
C GLY A 5 25.00 9.58 -2.97
N GLN A 6 25.07 10.91 -2.82
CA GLN A 6 24.17 11.64 -1.93
C GLN A 6 22.73 11.36 -2.36
N VAL A 7 22.09 10.38 -1.73
CA VAL A 7 20.66 10.12 -1.90
C VAL A 7 19.94 11.23 -1.13
N ILE A 8 19.57 12.29 -1.83
CA ILE A 8 18.76 13.36 -1.26
C ILE A 8 17.31 12.89 -1.26
N LEU A 9 16.81 12.51 -0.10
CA LEU A 9 15.38 12.32 0.13
C LEU A 9 14.66 13.65 -0.08
N LYS A 10 13.77 13.69 -1.07
CA LYS A 10 12.93 14.88 -1.34
C LYS A 10 11.75 15.02 -0.38
N VAL A 11 11.51 13.99 0.42
CA VAL A 11 10.37 13.86 1.35
C VAL A 11 10.85 13.19 2.62
N THR A 12 10.26 13.55 3.76
CA THR A 12 10.65 12.95 5.04
C THR A 12 10.02 11.56 5.22
N PRO A 13 10.62 10.65 6.02
CA PRO A 13 10.03 9.36 6.35
C PRO A 13 8.59 9.45 6.89
N GLU A 14 8.28 10.48 7.70
CA GLU A 14 6.94 10.70 8.26
C GLU A 14 5.92 11.06 7.17
N GLN A 15 6.34 11.88 6.19
CA GLN A 15 5.50 12.20 5.04
C GLN A 15 5.23 10.96 4.19
N LEU A 16 6.23 10.10 3.99
CA LEU A 16 6.07 8.81 3.31
C LEU A 16 5.07 7.91 4.03
N LEU A 17 5.22 7.73 5.35
CA LEU A 17 4.30 6.93 6.17
C LEU A 17 2.86 7.46 6.11
N THR A 18 2.70 8.78 6.26
CA THR A 18 1.38 9.42 6.23
C THR A 18 0.67 9.19 4.88
N LYS A 19 1.41 9.33 3.77
CA LYS A 19 0.87 9.12 2.43
C LYS A 19 0.62 7.65 2.14
N ALA A 20 1.49 6.74 2.60
CA ALA A 20 1.29 5.30 2.49
C ALA A 20 -0.01 4.87 3.21
N GLN A 21 -0.20 5.32 4.45
CA GLN A 21 -1.40 5.02 5.23
C GLN A 21 -2.67 5.58 4.57
N THR A 22 -2.62 6.82 4.06
CA THR A 22 -3.75 7.42 3.33
C THR A 22 -4.11 6.60 2.10
N THR A 23 -3.13 6.21 1.31
CA THR A 23 -3.32 5.38 0.12
C THR A 23 -3.89 4.01 0.48
N ARG A 24 -3.36 3.36 1.51
CA ARG A 24 -3.87 2.08 2.03
C ARG A 24 -5.34 2.18 2.44
N ASN A 25 -5.72 3.22 3.17
CA ASN A 25 -7.11 3.46 3.57
C ASN A 25 -8.02 3.64 2.35
N ASN A 26 -7.58 4.40 1.34
CA ASN A 26 -8.35 4.59 0.11
C ASN A 26 -8.55 3.27 -0.65
N ILE A 27 -7.50 2.45 -0.76
CA ILE A 27 -7.61 1.14 -1.41
C ILE A 27 -8.53 0.22 -0.61
N SER A 28 -8.43 0.21 0.72
CA SER A 28 -9.34 -0.57 1.57
C SER A 28 -10.80 -0.16 1.36
N ASN A 29 -11.09 1.13 1.23
CA ASN A 29 -12.44 1.62 0.95
C ASN A 29 -12.94 1.17 -0.43
N LEU A 30 -12.06 1.15 -1.44
CA LEU A 30 -12.38 0.63 -2.77
C LEU A 30 -12.70 -0.86 -2.73
N THR A 31 -11.88 -1.65 -2.04
CA THR A 31 -12.10 -3.09 -1.85
C THR A 31 -13.46 -3.36 -1.23
N SER A 32 -13.78 -2.71 -0.10
CA SER A 32 -15.08 -2.84 0.57
C SER A 32 -16.24 -2.42 -0.33
N GLY A 33 -16.04 -1.39 -1.18
CA GLY A 33 -17.01 -0.95 -2.17
C GLY A 33 -17.31 -2.03 -3.21
N PHE A 34 -16.27 -2.67 -3.75
CA PHE A 34 -16.41 -3.76 -4.71
C PHE A 34 -17.05 -5.01 -4.10
N GLU A 35 -16.69 -5.38 -2.87
CA GLU A 35 -17.33 -6.48 -2.14
C GLU A 35 -18.83 -6.23 -1.94
N ARG A 36 -19.21 -4.97 -1.66
CA ARG A 36 -20.61 -4.58 -1.54
C ARG A 36 -21.35 -4.68 -2.87
N ILE A 37 -20.72 -4.29 -3.97
CA ILE A 37 -21.27 -4.49 -5.32
C ILE A 37 -21.49 -5.97 -5.60
N GLY A 38 -20.49 -6.81 -5.31
CA GLY A 38 -20.62 -8.27 -5.51
C GLY A 38 -21.75 -8.87 -4.68
N SER A 39 -21.88 -8.43 -3.43
CA SER A 39 -22.99 -8.84 -2.57
C SER A 39 -24.36 -8.42 -3.13
N MET A 40 -24.47 -7.21 -3.68
CA MET A 40 -25.72 -6.75 -4.32
C MET A 40 -26.01 -7.53 -5.60
N VAL A 41 -24.99 -7.81 -6.43
CA VAL A 41 -25.12 -8.65 -7.63
C VAL A 41 -25.61 -10.05 -7.28
N GLU A 42 -25.07 -10.66 -6.21
CA GLU A 42 -25.50 -11.97 -5.75
C GLU A 42 -26.95 -11.96 -5.24
N GLN A 43 -27.36 -10.90 -4.55
CA GLN A 43 -28.75 -10.74 -4.09
C GLN A 43 -29.75 -10.63 -5.26
N THR A 44 -29.31 -10.21 -6.45
CA THR A 44 -30.18 -10.12 -7.64
C THR A 44 -30.78 -11.46 -8.07
N LYS A 45 -30.18 -12.59 -7.68
CA LYS A 45 -30.67 -13.93 -8.02
C LYS A 45 -32.11 -14.19 -7.58
N ASN A 46 -32.55 -13.51 -6.51
CA ASN A 46 -33.86 -13.74 -5.90
C ASN A 46 -35.01 -13.06 -6.65
N TYR A 47 -34.72 -12.00 -7.42
CA TYR A 47 -35.75 -11.21 -8.11
C TYR A 47 -35.52 -11.08 -9.62
N TRP A 48 -34.30 -11.32 -10.11
CA TRP A 48 -33.97 -11.37 -11.52
C TRP A 48 -33.62 -12.79 -11.95
N ILE A 49 -34.70 -13.56 -12.18
CA ILE A 49 -34.68 -14.97 -12.57
C ILE A 49 -34.72 -15.06 -14.10
N GLY A 50 -33.85 -15.89 -14.67
CA GLY A 50 -33.78 -16.16 -16.11
C GLY A 50 -32.40 -15.91 -16.72
N ASP A 51 -32.22 -16.37 -17.95
CA ASP A 51 -30.92 -16.45 -18.64
C ASP A 51 -30.15 -15.13 -18.70
N ALA A 52 -30.86 -14.00 -18.85
CA ALA A 52 -30.24 -12.68 -18.84
C ALA A 52 -29.62 -12.33 -17.48
N GLY A 53 -30.33 -12.59 -16.38
CA GLY A 53 -29.82 -12.34 -15.03
C GLY A 53 -28.62 -13.23 -14.71
N ASP A 54 -28.66 -14.50 -15.12
CA ASP A 54 -27.56 -15.44 -14.95
C ASP A 54 -26.33 -15.04 -15.77
N LEU A 55 -26.52 -14.56 -17.00
CA LEU A 55 -25.45 -14.04 -17.85
C LEU A 55 -24.74 -12.85 -17.20
N TYR A 56 -25.48 -11.84 -16.74
CA TYR A 56 -24.85 -10.65 -16.14
C TYR A 56 -24.15 -10.95 -14.81
N ARG A 57 -24.69 -11.87 -13.99
CA ARG A 57 -24.00 -12.35 -12.79
C ARG A 57 -22.70 -13.06 -13.14
N ARG A 58 -22.70 -13.90 -14.18
CA ARG A 58 -21.50 -14.59 -14.67
C ARG A 58 -20.44 -13.61 -15.16
N ILE A 59 -20.82 -12.66 -16.01
CA ILE A 59 -19.91 -11.61 -16.50
C ILE A 59 -19.30 -10.85 -15.32
N TYR A 60 -20.10 -10.47 -14.32
CA TYR A 60 -19.56 -9.80 -13.14
C TYR A 60 -18.52 -10.66 -12.40
N ILE A 61 -18.78 -11.95 -12.21
CA ILE A 61 -17.84 -12.87 -11.56
C ILE A 61 -16.53 -12.99 -12.37
N GLU A 62 -16.64 -13.14 -13.69
CA GLU A 62 -15.50 -13.24 -14.60
C GLU A 62 -14.61 -11.98 -14.55
N GLU A 63 -15.21 -10.79 -14.53
CA GLU A 63 -14.50 -9.51 -14.45
C GLU A 63 -14.00 -9.19 -13.04
N SER A 64 -14.63 -9.72 -11.98
CA SER A 64 -14.27 -9.43 -10.59
C SER A 64 -12.85 -9.85 -10.22
N GLY A 65 -12.33 -10.91 -10.87
CA GLY A 65 -10.96 -11.37 -10.66
C GLY A 65 -9.92 -10.32 -11.07
N GLN A 66 -10.13 -9.63 -12.19
CA GLN A 66 -9.22 -8.58 -12.67
C GLN A 66 -9.20 -7.39 -11.70
N ILE A 67 -10.36 -7.03 -11.14
CA ILE A 67 -10.47 -5.96 -10.14
C ILE A 67 -9.71 -6.33 -8.86
N GLN A 68 -9.84 -7.57 -8.38
CA GLN A 68 -9.10 -8.03 -7.21
C GLN A 68 -7.59 -8.00 -7.43
N GLU A 69 -7.13 -8.45 -8.61
CA GLU A 69 -5.72 -8.40 -8.97
C GLU A 69 -5.20 -6.96 -9.03
N MET A 70 -5.97 -6.04 -9.63
CA MET A 70 -5.62 -4.63 -9.69
C MET A 70 -5.50 -4.02 -8.29
N LEU A 71 -6.45 -4.30 -7.39
CA LEU A 71 -6.43 -3.81 -6.01
C LEU A 71 -5.23 -4.38 -5.23
N ALA A 72 -4.89 -5.65 -5.45
CA ALA A 72 -3.72 -6.28 -4.85
C ALA A 72 -2.41 -5.59 -5.28
N ARG A 73 -2.25 -5.31 -6.58
CA ARG A 73 -1.09 -4.56 -7.11
C ARG A 73 -1.02 -3.15 -6.54
N LEU A 74 -2.16 -2.46 -6.42
CA LEU A 74 -2.21 -1.13 -5.82
C LEU A 74 -1.79 -1.14 -4.35
N LEU A 75 -2.05 -2.22 -3.60
CA LEU A 75 -1.63 -2.40 -2.20
C LEU A 75 -0.11 -2.62 -2.03
N GLU A 76 0.61 -3.03 -3.07
CA GLU A 76 2.07 -3.17 -3.03
C GLU A 76 2.74 -1.82 -2.82
N HIS A 77 2.28 -0.78 -3.51
CA HIS A 77 2.86 0.57 -3.42
C HIS A 77 2.90 1.16 -2.00
N PRO A 78 1.79 1.27 -1.24
CA PRO A 78 1.86 1.77 0.13
C PRO A 78 2.71 0.86 1.03
N SER A 79 2.71 -0.45 0.79
CA SER A 79 3.54 -1.38 1.55
C SER A 79 5.04 -1.15 1.30
N ASP A 80 5.43 -0.81 0.07
CA ASP A 80 6.81 -0.48 -0.25
C ASP A 80 7.22 0.90 0.27
N LEU A 81 6.33 1.89 0.25
CA LEU A 81 6.58 3.19 0.87
C LEU A 81 6.81 3.07 2.39
N GLU A 82 6.06 2.21 3.07
CA GLU A 82 6.26 1.91 4.49
C GLU A 82 7.61 1.24 4.76
N LYS A 83 8.00 0.26 3.94
CA LYS A 83 9.33 -0.38 4.05
C LYS A 83 10.45 0.63 3.86
N ILE A 84 10.33 1.50 2.86
CA ILE A 84 11.33 2.55 2.60
C ILE A 84 11.44 3.46 3.83
N ALA A 85 10.32 4.00 4.31
CA ALA A 85 10.32 4.90 5.46
C ALA A 85 10.94 4.24 6.70
N LYS A 86 10.57 2.99 6.98
CA LYS A 86 11.12 2.23 8.10
C LYS A 86 12.64 2.03 7.99
N ASN A 87 13.12 1.59 6.82
CA ASN A 87 14.56 1.38 6.62
C ASN A 87 15.36 2.67 6.83
N TYR A 88 14.82 3.82 6.47
CA TYR A 88 15.49 5.10 6.71
C TYR A 88 15.53 5.46 8.20
N MET A 89 14.41 5.33 8.90
CA MET A 89 14.36 5.58 10.34
C MET A 89 15.31 4.66 11.11
N ASP A 90 15.32 3.37 10.80
CA ASP A 90 16.22 2.39 11.44
C ASP A 90 17.70 2.76 11.21
N VAL A 91 18.05 3.26 10.01
CA VAL A 91 19.42 3.70 9.70
C VAL A 91 19.76 4.99 10.45
N GLU A 92 18.86 5.96 10.51
CA GLU A 92 19.07 7.20 11.27
C GLU A 92 19.31 6.93 12.76
N ASP A 93 18.50 6.06 13.37
CA ASP A 93 18.66 5.65 14.76
C ASP A 93 20.04 5.01 15.01
N THR A 94 20.49 4.10 14.13
CA THR A 94 21.81 3.46 14.26
C THR A 94 22.96 4.45 14.09
N VAL A 95 22.83 5.44 13.19
CA VAL A 95 23.86 6.47 12.98
C VAL A 95 23.93 7.40 14.18
N GLU A 96 22.79 7.76 14.78
CA GLU A 96 22.74 8.55 16.00
C GLU A 96 23.40 7.82 17.17
N GLU A 97 23.12 6.52 17.34
CA GLU A 97 23.76 5.68 18.36
C GLU A 97 25.30 5.64 18.19
N ILE A 98 25.79 5.40 16.98
CA ILE A 98 27.23 5.43 16.68
C ILE A 98 27.83 6.81 16.93
N ALA A 99 27.12 7.89 16.59
CA ALA A 99 27.57 9.26 16.82
C ALA A 99 27.68 9.59 18.31
N LEU A 100 26.80 9.03 19.14
CA LEU A 100 26.83 9.17 20.60
C LEU A 100 27.94 8.33 21.24
N GLU A 101 28.32 7.19 20.65
CA GLU A 101 29.44 6.35 21.10
C GLU A 101 30.81 6.94 20.75
N LEU A 102 30.90 7.86 19.79
CA LEU A 102 32.13 8.55 19.45
C LEU A 102 32.51 9.54 20.56
N PRO A 103 33.64 9.35 21.28
CA PRO A 103 34.06 10.25 22.33
C PRO A 103 34.31 11.65 21.74
N GLY A 104 33.57 12.64 22.23
CA GLY A 104 33.58 14.03 21.75
C GLY A 104 34.86 14.82 22.03
N ASP A 105 35.99 14.17 22.31
CA ASP A 105 37.22 14.81 22.75
C ASP A 105 38.46 14.10 22.17
N ILE A 106 38.74 14.32 20.88
CA ILE A 106 40.02 13.99 20.23
C ILE A 106 40.65 15.23 19.59
N ILE A 107 40.26 16.45 20.02
CA ILE A 107 40.97 17.67 19.62
C ILE A 107 41.36 18.46 20.88
N SER A 108 42.43 17.98 21.52
CA SER A 108 43.25 18.72 22.50
C SER A 108 44.51 19.27 21.84
#